data_AF-A0A5N6SXS7-F1
#
_entry.id   AF-A0A5N6SXS7-F1
#
_cell.length_a   1.000
_cell.length_b   1.000
_cell.length_c   1.000
_cell.angle_alpha   90.00
_cell.angle_beta   90.00
_cell.angle_gamma   90.00
#
_symmetry.space_group_name_H-M   'P 1'
#
loop_
_entity.id
_entity.type
_entity.pdbx_description
1 polymer ?
#
loop_
_entity_poly.entity_id
_entity_poly.type
_entity_poly.pdbx_seq_one_letter_code
_entity_poly.pdbx_strand_id
1 'polypeptide(L)'
;MYESYRPHPLLAQVPLTVSPFINLPSSVTLPYTYKSLPSTLPASVTVDPNNPEAKPRYVVSASGEHAASPEEILASCKSLEELLNKNRTDAEKAIQNWEESIVQRDLAEKRRVAPGWLDREEKLLQPSRSMTSPRPSGQPEHSLLDSLSSDPDASKLPSMKPRDEGEELDRVFGGLNVK
;
A
#
# COMPACT_ATOMS: atom_id res chain seq x y z
N MET A 1 -45.06 -23.31 -45.72
CA MET A 1 -45.81 -22.03 -45.60
C MET A 1 -47.26 -22.40 -45.31
N TYR A 2 -47.68 -22.29 -44.06
CA TYR A 2 -49.09 -22.56 -43.71
C TYR A 2 -49.88 -21.29 -43.97
N GLU A 3 -50.93 -21.41 -44.78
CA GLU A 3 -51.84 -20.32 -45.14
C GLU A 3 -52.71 -19.97 -43.92
N SER A 4 -52.16 -19.24 -42.95
CA SER A 4 -52.80 -18.90 -41.67
C SER A 4 -54.01 -17.96 -41.78
N TYR A 5 -54.39 -17.55 -43.00
CA TYR A 5 -55.44 -16.55 -43.25
C TYR A 5 -56.73 -17.12 -43.86
N ARG A 6 -56.84 -18.45 -44.06
CA ARG A 6 -58.10 -19.06 -44.51
C ARG A 6 -58.88 -19.64 -43.32
N PRO A 7 -60.06 -19.08 -42.96
CA PRO A 7 -60.87 -19.64 -41.89
C PRO A 7 -61.41 -21.01 -42.29
N HIS A 8 -61.43 -21.95 -41.33
CA HIS A 8 -61.91 -23.31 -41.52
C HIS A 8 -63.41 -23.30 -41.88
N PRO A 9 -63.89 -24.08 -42.87
CA PRO A 9 -65.27 -24.00 -43.38
C PRO A 9 -66.35 -24.24 -42.31
N LEU A 10 -66.05 -25.03 -41.28
CA LEU A 10 -66.94 -25.26 -40.13
C LEU A 10 -67.05 -24.03 -39.20
N LEU A 11 -65.98 -23.23 -39.09
CA LEU A 11 -65.99 -21.98 -38.29
C LEU A 11 -66.68 -20.82 -39.03
N ALA A 12 -66.83 -20.92 -40.35
CA ALA A 12 -67.60 -19.95 -41.14
C ALA A 12 -69.13 -20.13 -40.99
N GLN A 13 -69.59 -21.30 -40.54
CA GLN A 13 -71.02 -21.62 -40.38
C GLN A 13 -71.60 -21.15 -39.04
N VAL A 14 -70.74 -20.92 -38.04
CA VAL A 14 -71.17 -20.41 -36.73
C VAL A 14 -70.94 -18.90 -36.71
N PRO A 15 -71.98 -18.07 -36.57
CA PRO A 15 -71.78 -16.63 -36.42
C PRO A 15 -71.00 -16.39 -35.11
N LEU A 16 -69.72 -16.05 -35.22
CA LEU A 16 -68.82 -15.84 -34.07
C LEU A 16 -69.13 -14.56 -33.25
N THR A 17 -70.23 -13.89 -33.56
CA THR A 17 -70.87 -12.79 -32.82
C THR A 17 -72.35 -12.93 -33.17
N VAL A 18 -73.32 -12.90 -32.26
CA VAL A 18 -73.80 -11.67 -31.62
C VAL A 18 -74.58 -12.07 -30.35
N SER A 19 -73.93 -12.08 -29.19
CA SER A 19 -74.71 -11.92 -27.94
C SER A 19 -74.88 -10.42 -27.71
N PRO A 20 -76.10 -9.87 -27.60
CA PRO A 20 -76.31 -8.45 -27.33
C PRO A 20 -75.79 -8.01 -25.95
N PHE A 21 -75.33 -8.95 -25.12
CA PHE A 21 -74.73 -8.71 -23.82
C PHE A 21 -73.21 -8.83 -23.80
N ILE A 22 -72.58 -9.25 -24.91
CA ILE A 22 -71.12 -9.42 -24.98
C ILE A 22 -70.56 -8.32 -25.88
N ASN A 23 -70.07 -7.26 -25.25
CA ASN A 23 -69.29 -6.23 -25.91
C ASN A 23 -67.86 -6.74 -26.06
N LEU A 24 -67.49 -7.19 -27.27
CA LEU A 24 -66.09 -7.45 -27.57
C LEU A 24 -65.34 -6.10 -27.66
N PRO A 25 -64.11 -6.01 -27.14
CA PRO A 25 -63.31 -4.81 -27.31
C PRO A 25 -63.07 -4.57 -28.80
N SER A 26 -63.53 -3.43 -29.32
CA SER A 26 -63.26 -3.03 -30.71
C SER A 26 -61.83 -2.53 -30.84
N SER A 27 -61.20 -2.73 -32.01
CA SER A 27 -59.91 -2.10 -32.29
C SER A 27 -60.06 -0.58 -32.28
N VAL A 28 -59.18 0.09 -31.53
CA VAL A 28 -59.15 1.55 -31.48
C VAL A 28 -58.59 2.06 -32.79
N THR A 29 -59.36 2.90 -33.50
CA THR A 29 -58.86 3.61 -34.67
C THR A 29 -58.03 4.80 -34.18
N LEU A 30 -56.80 4.89 -34.66
CA LEU A 30 -55.91 5.98 -34.31
C LEU A 30 -56.37 7.25 -35.05
N PRO A 31 -56.32 8.44 -34.43
CA PRO A 31 -56.65 9.69 -35.10
C PRO A 31 -55.77 9.92 -36.33
N TYR A 32 -56.28 10.68 -37.30
CA TYR A 32 -55.50 11.06 -38.51
C TYR A 32 -54.21 11.84 -38.19
N THR A 33 -54.10 12.41 -36.99
CA THR A 33 -52.90 13.11 -36.49
C THR A 33 -51.93 12.18 -35.75
N TYR A 34 -52.20 10.88 -35.70
CA TYR A 34 -51.33 9.93 -35.04
C TYR A 34 -49.99 9.82 -35.78
N LYS A 35 -48.92 10.24 -35.12
CA LYS A 35 -47.56 10.04 -35.59
C LYS A 35 -46.99 8.82 -34.90
N SER A 36 -46.65 7.77 -35.66
CA SER A 36 -45.91 6.65 -35.08
C SER A 36 -44.51 7.15 -34.71
N LEU A 37 -44.17 7.02 -33.43
CA LEU A 37 -42.80 7.21 -33.00
C LEU A 37 -41.99 6.01 -33.48
N PRO A 38 -40.77 6.21 -34.00
CA PRO A 38 -39.90 5.10 -34.35
C PRO A 38 -39.65 4.25 -33.09
N SER A 39 -39.85 2.93 -33.20
CA SER A 39 -39.62 1.95 -32.13
C SER A 39 -38.12 1.72 -31.84
N THR A 40 -37.27 2.67 -32.23
CA THR A 40 -35.85 2.65 -31.92
C THR A 40 -35.68 3.42 -30.62
N LEU A 41 -35.26 2.72 -29.58
CA LEU A 41 -34.90 3.34 -28.31
C LEU A 41 -33.92 4.50 -28.57
N PRO A 42 -34.10 5.67 -27.94
CA PRO A 42 -33.13 6.74 -28.05
C PRO A 42 -31.74 6.22 -27.64
N ALA A 43 -30.69 6.71 -28.29
CA ALA A 43 -29.32 6.31 -28.01
C ALA A 43 -29.02 6.46 -26.51
N SER A 44 -28.50 5.39 -25.89
CA SER A 44 -28.24 5.36 -24.45
C SER A 44 -27.23 6.45 -24.08
N VAL A 45 -27.57 7.30 -23.11
CA VAL A 45 -26.71 8.38 -22.58
C VAL A 45 -25.33 7.89 -22.12
N THR A 46 -25.21 6.58 -21.84
CA THR A 46 -23.97 5.94 -21.39
C THR A 46 -22.97 5.63 -22.52
N VAL A 47 -23.38 5.69 -23.79
CA VAL A 47 -22.49 5.46 -24.94
C VAL A 47 -22.09 6.81 -25.52
N ASP A 48 -20.78 7.05 -25.62
CA ASP A 48 -20.25 8.25 -26.25
C ASP A 48 -20.65 8.26 -27.73
N PRO A 49 -21.41 9.26 -28.23
CA PRO A 49 -21.89 9.26 -29.62
C PRO A 49 -20.74 9.35 -30.63
N ASN A 50 -19.54 9.74 -30.20
CA ASN A 50 -18.36 9.85 -31.04
C ASN A 50 -17.57 8.53 -31.13
N ASN A 51 -17.84 7.57 -30.24
CA ASN A 51 -17.21 6.25 -30.26
C ASN A 51 -18.21 5.16 -29.82
N PRO A 52 -18.94 4.55 -30.78
CA PRO A 52 -19.91 3.49 -30.47
C PRO A 52 -19.25 2.19 -29.96
N GLU A 53 -17.93 2.04 -30.05
CA GLU A 53 -17.18 0.91 -29.48
C GLU A 53 -16.68 1.20 -28.05
N ALA A 54 -16.80 2.44 -27.56
CA ALA A 54 -16.39 2.78 -26.21
C ALA A 54 -17.28 2.07 -25.18
N LYS A 55 -16.65 1.47 -24.18
CA LYS A 55 -17.34 0.81 -23.08
C LYS A 55 -18.29 1.79 -22.39
N PRO A 56 -19.55 1.39 -22.13
CA PRO A 56 -20.54 2.26 -21.52
C PRO A 56 -20.11 2.68 -20.11
N ARG A 57 -20.13 3.99 -19.86
CA ARG A 57 -19.76 4.59 -18.57
C ARG A 57 -20.98 4.64 -17.67
N TYR A 58 -21.15 3.62 -16.83
CA TYR A 58 -22.32 3.48 -15.96
C TYR A 58 -22.22 4.27 -14.66
N VAL A 59 -21.00 4.55 -14.20
CA VAL A 59 -20.78 5.20 -12.92
C VAL A 59 -20.49 6.66 -13.17
N VAL A 60 -21.38 7.54 -12.73
CA VAL A 60 -21.21 9.00 -12.83
C VAL A 60 -20.98 9.53 -11.41
N SER A 61 -19.91 10.31 -11.24
CA SER A 61 -19.64 11.03 -9.99
C SER A 61 -20.77 12.01 -9.68
N ALA A 62 -21.03 12.30 -8.40
CA ALA A 62 -21.98 13.33 -7.99
C ALA A 62 -21.63 14.73 -8.53
N SER A 63 -20.35 14.97 -8.86
CA SER A 63 -19.89 16.20 -9.52
C SER A 63 -20.15 16.22 -11.03
N GLY A 64 -20.56 15.11 -11.65
CA GLY A 64 -20.84 14.99 -13.08
C GLY A 64 -19.61 15.01 -14.00
N GLU A 65 -18.43 15.38 -13.49
CA GLU A 65 -17.20 15.53 -14.28
C GLU A 65 -16.56 14.20 -14.67
N HIS A 66 -16.75 13.16 -13.86
CA HIS A 66 -16.17 11.84 -14.11
C HIS A 66 -17.28 10.81 -14.29
N ALA A 67 -17.36 10.29 -15.51
CA ALA A 67 -18.08 9.07 -15.80
C ALA A 67 -17.05 7.98 -16.12
N ALA A 68 -17.14 6.82 -15.47
CA ALA A 68 -16.22 5.71 -15.66
C ALA A 68 -17.00 4.41 -15.81
N SER A 69 -16.36 3.42 -16.44
CA SER A 69 -16.87 2.06 -16.44
C SER A 69 -16.41 1.30 -15.18
N PRO A 70 -17.21 0.34 -14.66
CA PRO A 70 -16.83 -0.41 -13.47
C PRO A 70 -15.47 -1.12 -13.59
N GLU A 71 -15.14 -1.64 -14.77
CA GLU A 71 -13.86 -2.29 -15.02
C GLU A 71 -12.67 -1.32 -14.98
N GLU A 72 -12.86 -0.07 -15.40
CA GLU A 72 -11.83 0.97 -15.32
C GLU A 72 -11.56 1.36 -13.87
N ILE A 73 -12.61 1.47 -13.04
CA ILE A 73 -12.48 1.72 -11.60
C ILE A 73 -11.72 0.57 -10.94
N LEU A 74 -12.06 -0.68 -11.25
CA LEU A 74 -11.34 -1.84 -10.72
C LEU A 74 -9.88 -1.88 -11.15
N ALA A 75 -9.58 -1.52 -12.40
CA ALA A 75 -8.21 -1.42 -12.89
C ALA A 75 -7.43 -0.32 -12.16
N SER A 76 -8.05 0.84 -11.94
CA SER A 76 -7.48 1.94 -11.16
C SER A 76 -7.15 1.51 -9.73
N CYS A 77 -8.10 0.88 -9.03
CA CYS A 77 -7.89 0.38 -7.67
C CYS A 77 -6.74 -0.64 -7.59
N LYS A 78 -6.68 -1.59 -8.55
CA LYS A 78 -5.59 -2.57 -8.61
C LYS A 78 -4.23 -1.92 -8.88
N SER A 79 -4.19 -0.93 -9.78
CA SER A 79 -2.94 -0.20 -10.05
C SER A 79 -2.44 0.57 -8.84
N LEU A 80 -3.36 1.13 -8.05
CA LEU A 80 -3.04 1.84 -6.81
C LEU A 80 -2.53 0.86 -5.75
N GLU A 81 -3.17 -0.30 -5.61
CA GLU A 81 -2.73 -1.37 -4.71
C GLU A 81 -1.31 -1.83 -5.05
N GLU A 82 -1.02 -2.07 -6.32
CA GLU A 82 0.30 -2.45 -6.79
C GLU A 82 1.36 -1.37 -6.46
N LEU A 83 1.04 -0.11 -6.67
CA LEU A 83 1.93 1.01 -6.33
C LEU A 83 2.22 1.09 -4.83
N LEU A 84 1.20 0.95 -4.00
CA LEU A 84 1.35 0.98 -2.54
C LEU A 84 2.19 -0.19 -2.05
N ASN A 85 1.98 -1.39 -2.60
CA ASN A 85 2.77 -2.57 -2.27
C ASN A 85 4.24 -2.38 -2.68
N LYS A 86 4.51 -1.87 -3.88
CA LYS A 86 5.87 -1.56 -4.33
C LYS A 86 6.55 -0.56 -3.41
N ASN A 87 5.87 0.53 -3.06
CA ASN A 87 6.41 1.55 -2.17
C ASN A 87 6.76 0.97 -0.79
N ARG A 88 5.90 0.11 -0.26
CA ARG A 88 6.15 -0.60 1.00
C ARG A 88 7.39 -1.49 0.91
N THR A 89 7.49 -2.33 -0.12
CA THR A 89 8.64 -3.23 -0.28
C THR A 89 9.95 -2.47 -0.49
N ASP A 90 9.91 -1.36 -1.22
CA ASP A 90 11.08 -0.52 -1.46
C ASP A 90 11.54 0.15 -0.17
N ALA A 91 10.61 0.61 0.68
CA ALA A 91 10.92 1.17 1.99
C ALA A 91 11.51 0.12 2.94
N GLU A 92 10.92 -1.08 3.02
CA GLU A 92 11.44 -2.19 3.82
C GLU A 92 12.86 -2.59 3.38
N LYS A 93 13.10 -2.67 2.07
CA LYS A 93 14.42 -2.93 1.51
C LYS A 93 15.42 -1.81 1.79
N ALA A 94 14.99 -0.55 1.72
CA ALA A 94 15.85 0.59 2.03
C ALA A 94 16.32 0.57 3.49
N ILE A 95 15.43 0.21 4.42
CA ILE A 95 15.76 0.04 5.84
C ILE A 95 16.77 -1.10 6.04
N GLN A 96 16.51 -2.28 5.45
CA GLN A 96 17.42 -3.42 5.56
C GLN A 96 18.82 -3.09 5.01
N ASN A 97 18.90 -2.47 3.83
CA ASN A 97 20.18 -2.06 3.25
C ASN A 97 20.91 -1.05 4.15
N TRP A 98 20.17 -0.14 4.80
CA TRP A 98 20.75 0.83 5.72
C TRP A 98 21.30 0.14 6.98
N GLU A 99 20.55 -0.77 7.59
CA GLU A 99 20.98 -1.57 8.73
C GLU A 99 22.22 -2.41 8.40
N GLU A 100 22.22 -3.12 7.28
CA GLU A 100 23.37 -3.88 6.80
C GLU A 100 24.60 -2.99 6.60
N SER A 101 24.42 -1.78 6.05
CA SER A 101 25.53 -0.84 5.86
C SER A 101 26.15 -0.36 7.19
N ILE A 102 25.34 -0.23 8.24
CA ILE A 102 25.83 0.09 9.59
C ILE A 102 26.64 -1.08 10.13
N VAL A 103 26.07 -2.29 10.09
CA VAL A 103 26.75 -3.50 10.55
C VAL A 103 28.08 -3.70 9.82
N GLN A 104 28.11 -3.50 8.50
CA GLN A 104 29.32 -3.62 7.70
C GLN A 104 30.39 -2.57 8.09
N ARG A 105 29.98 -1.32 8.34
CA ARG A 105 30.89 -0.25 8.78
C ARG A 105 31.47 -0.55 10.16
N ASP A 106 30.62 -0.96 11.10
CA ASP A 106 31.04 -1.32 12.46
C ASP A 106 31.97 -2.53 12.45
N LEU A 107 31.69 -3.52 11.60
CA LEU A 107 32.55 -4.68 11.41
C LEU A 107 33.90 -4.25 10.82
N ALA A 108 33.90 -3.41 9.78
CA ALA A 108 35.12 -2.89 9.18
C ALA A 108 35.96 -2.09 10.19
N GLU A 109 35.32 -1.29 11.04
CA GLU A 109 36.00 -0.57 12.11
C GLU A 109 36.57 -1.53 13.16
N LYS A 110 35.82 -2.53 13.61
CA LYS A 110 36.31 -3.57 14.54
C LYS A 110 37.49 -4.35 13.94
N ARG A 111 37.44 -4.70 12.65
CA ARG A 111 38.56 -5.32 11.91
C ARG A 111 39.77 -4.41 11.80
N ARG A 112 39.56 -3.10 11.64
CA ARG A 112 40.63 -2.09 11.64
C ARG A 112 41.30 -1.98 13.02
N VAL A 113 40.50 -1.97 14.09
CA VAL A 113 41.00 -1.82 15.47
C VAL A 113 41.73 -3.07 15.94
N ALA A 114 41.23 -4.26 15.62
CA ALA A 114 41.80 -5.53 16.05
C ALA A 114 41.91 -6.53 14.88
N PRO A 115 42.87 -6.32 13.97
CA PRO A 115 43.06 -7.20 12.82
C PRO A 115 43.37 -8.63 13.27
N GLY A 116 42.58 -9.61 12.82
CA GLY A 116 42.78 -11.03 13.11
C GLY A 116 42.37 -11.49 14.51
N TRP A 117 41.89 -10.60 15.39
CA TRP A 117 41.34 -10.97 16.70
C TRP A 117 39.86 -11.35 16.65
N LEU A 118 39.08 -10.72 15.75
CA LEU A 118 37.64 -10.96 15.62
C LEU A 118 37.32 -12.24 14.81
N ASP A 119 38.17 -12.57 13.84
CA ASP A 119 37.94 -13.64 12.86
C ASP A 119 38.63 -14.96 13.24
N ARG A 120 39.42 -15.00 14.33
CA ARG A 120 40.12 -16.22 14.80
C ARG A 120 39.58 -16.68 16.14
N GLU A 121 39.43 -17.98 16.29
CA GLU A 121 38.94 -18.61 17.53
C GLU A 121 40.02 -18.75 18.60
N GLU A 122 41.29 -18.57 18.21
CA GLU A 122 42.46 -18.61 19.08
C GLU A 122 42.56 -17.33 19.92
N LYS A 123 41.92 -17.34 21.10
CA LYS A 123 42.06 -16.28 22.10
C LYS A 123 43.26 -16.57 22.99
N LEU A 124 44.00 -15.52 23.36
CA LEU A 124 45.09 -15.65 24.33
C LEU A 124 44.55 -16.25 25.63
N LEU A 125 45.24 -17.27 26.16
CA LEU A 125 44.91 -17.87 27.43
C LEU A 125 45.03 -16.80 28.53
N GLN A 126 43.91 -16.51 29.18
CA GLN A 126 43.91 -15.67 30.36
C GLN A 126 44.28 -16.54 31.57
N PRO A 127 45.17 -16.06 32.47
CA PRO A 127 45.44 -16.77 33.71
C PRO A 127 44.15 -16.87 34.53
N SER A 128 43.64 -18.09 34.70
CA SER A 128 42.63 -18.35 35.72
C SER A 128 43.33 -18.32 37.08
N ARG A 129 42.86 -17.45 38.00
CA ARG A 129 43.28 -17.57 39.40
C ARG A 129 42.77 -18.94 39.87
N SER A 130 43.70 -19.86 40.13
CA SER A 130 43.37 -21.09 40.82
C SER A 130 42.89 -20.68 42.23
N MET A 131 41.58 -20.74 42.46
CA MET A 131 40.99 -20.57 43.79
C MET A 131 41.33 -21.80 44.63
N THR A 132 42.61 -21.97 44.95
CA THR A 132 43.10 -22.81 46.04
C THR A 132 43.28 -21.89 47.25
N SER A 133 42.18 -21.33 47.73
CA SER A 133 42.00 -20.92 49.13
C SER A 133 40.54 -20.51 49.33
N PRO A 134 39.78 -21.14 50.23
CA PRO A 134 38.49 -20.61 50.63
C PRO A 134 38.74 -19.41 51.54
N ARG A 135 38.53 -18.20 51.04
CA ARG A 135 38.38 -17.01 51.88
C ARG A 135 37.08 -16.28 51.54
N PRO A 136 36.30 -15.87 52.57
CA PRO A 136 34.91 -15.48 52.39
C PRO A 136 34.79 -14.05 51.85
N SER A 137 33.82 -13.89 50.94
CA SER A 137 32.99 -12.71 50.69
C SER A 137 33.63 -11.31 50.75
N GLY A 138 33.73 -10.68 49.57
CA GLY A 138 33.26 -9.31 49.36
C GLY A 138 34.27 -8.19 49.54
N GLN A 139 35.15 -8.00 48.55
CA GLN A 139 35.78 -6.69 48.25
C GLN A 139 36.00 -6.58 46.73
N PRO A 140 35.71 -5.44 46.09
CA PRO A 140 36.04 -5.21 44.69
C PRO A 140 37.56 -5.10 44.53
N GLU A 141 38.10 -5.79 43.53
CA GLU A 141 39.52 -5.78 43.16
C GLU A 141 39.93 -4.36 42.71
N HIS A 142 40.54 -3.58 43.60
CA HIS A 142 41.28 -2.38 43.24
C HIS A 142 42.58 -2.81 42.54
N SER A 143 42.70 -2.49 41.25
CA SER A 143 43.93 -2.69 40.48
C SER A 143 45.11 -1.97 41.16
N LEU A 144 46.20 -2.69 41.45
CA LEU A 144 47.42 -2.18 42.07
C LEU A 144 48.14 -1.06 41.27
N LEU A 145 47.71 -0.78 40.04
CA LEU A 145 48.21 0.32 39.21
C LEU A 145 47.44 1.63 39.42
N ASP A 146 46.31 1.61 40.13
CA ASP A 146 45.47 2.78 40.39
C ASP A 146 45.91 3.58 41.64
N SER A 147 46.85 3.05 42.42
CA SER A 147 47.28 3.68 43.70
C SER A 147 48.55 4.54 43.59
N LEU A 148 49.06 4.81 42.38
CA LEU A 148 50.26 5.64 42.17
C LEU A 148 50.04 6.67 41.06
N SER A 149 49.10 7.59 41.25
CA SER A 149 49.11 8.87 40.53
C SER A 149 48.43 9.98 41.34
N SER A 150 49.02 10.32 42.48
CA SER A 150 48.79 11.61 43.15
C SER A 150 50.05 12.47 43.05
N ASP A 151 50.48 12.78 41.82
CA ASP A 151 51.40 13.88 41.57
C ASP A 151 50.59 15.06 40.99
N PRO A 152 50.57 16.23 41.66
CA PRO A 152 49.72 17.36 41.26
C PRO A 152 50.20 18.11 39.99
N ASP A 153 51.22 17.61 39.28
CA ASP A 153 51.88 18.34 38.18
C ASP A 153 51.72 17.69 36.78
N ALA A 154 50.96 16.58 36.68
CA ALA A 154 50.69 15.89 35.41
C ALA A 154 49.47 16.44 34.63
N SER A 155 48.90 17.56 35.07
CA SER A 155 47.66 18.15 34.52
C SER A 155 47.86 19.03 33.28
N LYS A 156 49.05 19.02 32.66
CA LYS A 156 49.40 19.88 31.50
C LYS A 156 49.62 19.14 30.18
N LEU A 157 49.02 17.96 30.03
CA LEU A 157 48.85 17.34 28.71
C LEU A 157 47.41 17.59 28.25
N PRO A 158 47.16 18.00 26.99
CA PRO A 158 45.82 18.19 26.50
C PRO A 158 45.14 16.82 26.42
N SER A 159 44.46 16.44 27.50
CA SER A 159 43.48 15.36 27.50
C SER A 159 42.39 15.77 26.53
N MET A 160 42.39 15.16 25.36
CA MET A 160 41.37 15.35 24.34
C MET A 160 40.08 14.78 24.91
N LYS A 161 39.33 15.63 25.61
CA LYS A 161 38.02 15.30 26.17
C LYS A 161 37.19 14.73 25.01
N PRO A 162 36.57 13.55 25.17
CA PRO A 162 35.69 13.01 24.14
C PRO A 162 34.63 14.08 23.86
N ARG A 163 34.60 14.53 22.61
CA ARG A 163 33.65 15.55 22.16
C ARG A 163 32.27 14.94 22.30
N ASP A 164 31.42 15.59 23.10
CA ASP A 164 30.04 15.17 23.25
C ASP A 164 29.28 15.67 22.01
N GLU A 165 29.24 14.82 20.99
CA GLU A 165 28.61 15.12 19.70
C GLU A 165 27.12 15.47 19.87
N GLY A 166 26.47 14.99 20.94
CA GLY A 166 25.08 15.31 21.26
C GLY A 166 24.86 16.78 21.60
N GLU A 167 25.77 17.40 22.35
CA GLU A 167 25.69 18.81 22.73
C GLU A 167 25.97 19.74 21.52
N GLU A 168 26.85 19.32 20.60
CA GLU A 168 27.10 20.06 19.37
C GLU A 168 25.87 20.03 18.44
N LEU A 169 25.18 18.90 18.34
CA LEU A 169 23.95 18.79 17.55
C LEU A 169 22.80 19.59 18.18
N ASP A 170 22.63 19.56 19.50
CA ASP A 170 21.59 20.35 20.18
C ASP A 170 21.85 21.87 20.05
N ARG A 171 23.12 22.30 20.03
CA ARG A 171 23.49 23.69 19.76
C ARG A 171 23.16 24.15 18.33
N VAL A 172 23.29 23.26 17.34
CA VAL A 172 23.03 23.58 15.93
C VAL A 172 21.54 23.47 15.59
N PHE A 173 20.84 22.49 16.16
CA PHE A 173 19.47 22.13 15.78
C PHE A 173 18.41 22.45 16.83
N GLY A 174 18.77 22.58 18.11
CA GLY A 174 17.84 22.86 19.21
C GLY A 174 17.17 24.25 19.12
N GLY A 175 17.72 25.15 18.28
CA GLY A 175 17.11 26.44 17.96
C GLY A 175 16.15 26.43 16.75
N LEU A 176 16.01 25.32 16.03
CA LEU A 176 15.19 25.27 14.82
C LEU A 176 13.72 25.03 15.18
N ASN A 177 12.98 26.12 15.41
CA ASN A 177 11.53 26.08 15.56
C ASN A 177 10.89 25.84 14.19
N VAL A 178 10.77 24.57 13.81
CA VAL A 178 10.04 24.15 12.61
C VAL A 178 8.55 24.19 12.94
N LYS A 179 7.84 25.16 12.35
CA LYS A 179 6.37 25.20 12.30
C LYS A 179 5.84 24.32 11.19
#